data_AF-S3WXE9-F1
#
_entry.id   AF-S3WXE9-F1
#
_cell.length_a   1.000
_cell.length_b   1.000
_cell.length_c   1.000
_cell.angle_alpha   90.00
_cell.angle_beta   90.00
_cell.angle_gamma   90.00
#
_symmetry.space_group_name_H-M   'P 1'
#
loop_
_entity.id
_entity.type
_entity.pdbx_description
1 polymer ?
#
loop_
_entity_poly.entity_id
_entity_poly.type
_entity_poly.pdbx_seq_one_letter_code
_entity_poly.pdbx_strand_id
1 'polypeptide(L)'
;MTPSAKRYLIRFGVAMGLYLVGLPLAIWLGTLAGSNNPWRFVAYLLVAPSVVLVIRAVRLLVVEADELQSRKLVESLAIAFAGGSVLTFSWGLLETVGAPSLPIIWAMPVYMACWGLATIVVSRRY
;
A
#
# COMPACT_ATOMS: atom_id res chain seq x y z
N MET A 1 -6.66 -4.88 22.05
CA MET A 1 -5.72 -5.28 20.98
C MET A 1 -4.69 -6.22 21.57
N THR A 2 -4.50 -7.41 20.99
CA THR A 2 -3.41 -8.31 21.41
C THR A 2 -2.04 -7.68 21.07
N PRO A 3 -0.97 -8.02 21.80
CA PRO A 3 0.37 -7.48 21.54
C PRO A 3 0.85 -7.71 20.09
N SER A 4 0.47 -8.83 19.48
CA SER A 4 0.78 -9.17 18.09
C SER A 4 0.09 -8.23 17.09
N ALA A 5 -1.21 -7.93 17.29
CA ALA A 5 -1.97 -7.02 16.42
C ALA A 5 -1.40 -5.59 16.45
N LYS A 6 -0.99 -5.09 17.62
CA LYS A 6 -0.36 -3.77 17.76
C LYS A 6 1.00 -3.73 17.05
N ARG A 7 1.81 -4.78 17.20
CA ARG A 7 3.12 -4.88 16.54
C ARG A 7 3.00 -4.96 15.02
N TYR A 8 1.97 -5.64 14.52
CA TYR A 8 1.65 -5.66 13.09
C TYR A 8 1.26 -4.27 12.57
N LEU A 9 0.30 -3.60 13.20
CA LEU A 9 -0.14 -2.26 12.78
C LEU A 9 1.03 -1.27 12.73
N ILE A 10 1.97 -1.36 13.67
CA ILE A 10 3.19 -0.55 13.67
C ILE A 10 4.09 -0.94 12.49
N ARG A 11 4.38 -2.24 12.28
CA ARG A 11 5.25 -2.70 11.17
C ARG A 11 4.66 -2.33 9.80
N PHE A 12 3.36 -2.55 9.62
CA PHE A 12 2.64 -2.20 8.40
C PHE A 12 2.60 -0.69 8.20
N GLY A 13 2.28 0.07 9.26
CA GLY A 13 2.29 1.54 9.22
C GLY A 13 3.66 2.13 8.89
N VAL A 14 4.74 1.57 9.42
CA VAL A 14 6.12 1.97 9.09
C VAL A 14 6.45 1.65 7.64
N ALA A 15 6.13 0.44 7.16
CA ALA A 15 6.34 0.07 5.76
C ALA A 15 5.51 0.97 4.82
N MET A 16 4.30 1.34 5.22
CA MET A 16 3.44 2.24 4.47
C MET A 16 3.98 3.66 4.45
N GLY A 17 4.45 4.17 5.59
CA GLY A 17 5.09 5.48 5.67
C GLY A 17 6.31 5.58 4.77
N LEU A 18 7.15 4.53 4.76
CA LEU A 18 8.30 4.45 3.84
C LEU A 18 7.88 4.42 2.38
N TYR A 19 6.79 3.74 2.04
CA TYR A 19 6.28 3.71 0.67
C TYR A 19 5.68 5.06 0.25
N LEU A 20 4.84 5.67 1.10
CA LEU A 20 4.20 6.96 0.85
C LEU A 20 5.20 8.12 0.75
N VAL A 21 6.32 8.06 1.46
CA VAL A 21 7.40 9.06 1.35
C VAL A 21 8.37 8.69 0.22
N GLY A 22 8.73 7.41 0.10
CA GLY A 22 9.69 6.93 -0.87
C GLY A 22 9.22 7.05 -2.32
N LEU A 23 7.92 6.88 -2.59
CA LEU A 23 7.38 7.00 -3.93
C LEU A 23 7.44 8.44 -4.49
N PRO A 24 6.96 9.49 -3.79
CA PRO A 24 7.17 10.87 -4.19
C PRO A 24 8.65 11.25 -4.30
N LEU A 25 9.49 10.76 -3.38
CA LEU A 25 10.93 11.03 -3.40
C LEU A 25 11.60 10.42 -4.64
N ALA A 26 11.25 9.17 -4.98
CA ALA A 26 11.74 8.48 -6.17
C ALA A 26 11.31 9.20 -7.46
N ILE A 27 10.05 9.64 -7.52
CA ILE A 27 9.54 10.41 -8.66
C ILE A 27 10.29 11.75 -8.76
N TRP A 28 10.46 12.47 -7.66
CA TRP A 28 11.14 13.77 -7.62
C TRP A 28 12.61 13.66 -8.03
N LEU A 29 13.36 12.70 -7.46
CA LEU A 29 14.75 12.41 -7.85
C LEU A 29 14.85 11.98 -9.32
N GLY A 30 13.91 11.17 -9.80
CA GLY A 30 13.83 10.78 -11.21
C GLY A 30 13.56 11.97 -12.14
N THR A 31 12.73 12.94 -11.72
CA THR A 31 12.51 14.17 -12.51
C THR A 31 13.73 15.09 -12.52
N LEU A 32 14.43 15.21 -11.40
CA LEU A 32 15.64 16.03 -11.26
C LEU A 32 16.83 15.50 -12.07
N ALA A 33 16.99 14.18 -12.17
CA ALA A 33 18.12 13.58 -12.88
C ALA A 33 18.09 13.80 -14.40
N GLY A 34 16.97 14.25 -14.97
CA GLY A 34 16.81 14.53 -16.41
C GLY A 34 16.69 13.26 -17.27
N SER A 35 16.03 13.35 -18.42
CA SER A 35 15.64 12.18 -19.25
C SER A 35 16.80 11.33 -19.77
N ASN A 36 17.99 11.91 -19.90
CA ASN A 36 19.16 11.28 -20.51
C ASN A 36 20.10 10.60 -19.51
N ASN A 37 19.80 10.64 -18.21
CA ASN A 37 20.67 10.08 -17.18
C ASN A 37 20.21 8.69 -16.71
N PRO A 38 21.05 7.64 -16.82
CA PRO A 38 20.74 6.29 -16.33
C PRO A 38 20.41 6.24 -14.82
N TRP A 39 20.86 7.21 -14.03
CA TRP A 39 20.60 7.28 -12.59
C TRP A 39 19.11 7.37 -12.23
N ARG A 40 18.25 7.75 -13.18
CA ARG A 40 16.79 7.70 -13.00
C ARG A 40 16.28 6.31 -12.63
N PHE A 41 16.84 5.25 -13.24
CA PHE A 41 16.43 3.89 -12.94
C PHE A 41 16.77 3.49 -11.50
N VAL A 42 17.92 3.97 -10.99
CA VAL A 42 18.34 3.78 -9.59
C VAL A 42 17.40 4.52 -8.64
N ALA A 43 16.97 5.74 -9.01
CA ALA A 43 15.99 6.50 -8.23
C ALA A 43 14.63 5.77 -8.14
N TYR A 44 14.15 5.16 -9.23
CA TYR A 44 12.93 4.34 -9.19
C TYR A 44 13.11 3.04 -8.40
N LEU A 45 14.32 2.45 -8.40
CA LEU A 45 14.64 1.27 -7.59
C LEU A 45 14.54 1.53 -6.08
N LEU A 46 14.58 2.78 -5.65
CA LEU A 46 14.42 3.18 -4.24
C LEU A 46 13.07 2.75 -3.65
N VAL A 47 12.06 2.49 -4.49
CA VAL A 47 10.75 1.99 -4.07
C VAL A 47 10.77 0.48 -3.76
N ALA A 48 11.72 -0.27 -4.35
CA ALA A 48 11.77 -1.74 -4.22
C ALA A 48 11.99 -2.23 -2.76
N PRO A 49 12.87 -1.62 -1.95
CA PRO A 49 13.00 -1.97 -0.54
C PRO A 49 11.68 -1.86 0.24
N SER A 50 10.87 -0.84 -0.03
CA SER A 50 9.56 -0.66 0.61
C SER A 50 8.62 -1.81 0.26
N VAL A 51 8.60 -2.27 -1.00
CA VAL A 51 7.79 -3.42 -1.42
C VAL A 51 8.23 -4.70 -0.71
N VAL A 52 9.54 -4.96 -0.60
CA VAL A 52 10.07 -6.13 0.11
C VAL A 52 9.68 -6.10 1.59
N LEU A 53 9.73 -4.94 2.24
CA LEU A 53 9.30 -4.78 3.63
C LEU A 53 7.80 -5.04 3.82
N VAL A 54 6.96 -4.56 2.90
CA VAL A 54 5.52 -4.86 2.91
C VAL A 54 5.28 -6.36 2.77
N ILE A 55 5.88 -7.03 1.78
CA ILE A 55 5.74 -8.47 1.59
C ILE A 55 6.16 -9.23 2.85
N ARG A 56 7.30 -8.87 3.43
CA ARG A 56 7.79 -9.50 4.65
C ARG A 56 6.84 -9.29 5.84
N ALA A 57 6.31 -8.08 6.00
CA ALA A 57 5.36 -7.76 7.07
C ALA A 57 4.06 -8.56 6.94
N VAL A 58 3.53 -8.67 5.71
CA VAL A 58 2.33 -9.45 5.42
C VAL A 58 2.57 -10.94 5.63
N ARG A 59 3.71 -11.48 5.19
CA ARG A 59 4.06 -12.89 5.41
C ARG A 59 4.13 -13.22 6.90
N LEU A 60 4.85 -12.41 7.68
CA LEU A 60 4.99 -12.63 9.12
C LEU A 60 3.63 -12.60 9.82
N LEU A 61 2.77 -11.67 9.41
CA LEU A 61 1.41 -11.58 9.92
C LEU A 61 0.60 -12.85 9.66
N VAL A 62 0.62 -13.37 8.43
CA VAL A 62 -0.14 -14.58 8.08
C VAL A 62 0.37 -15.80 8.84
N VAL A 63 1.69 -15.93 9.03
CA VAL A 63 2.30 -17.07 9.73
C VAL A 63 2.08 -16.99 11.25
N GLU A 64 2.08 -15.79 11.84
CA GLU A 64 1.91 -15.58 13.29
C GLU A 64 0.43 -15.47 13.70
N ALA A 65 -0.51 -15.48 12.75
CA ALA A 65 -1.94 -15.27 13.02
C ALA A 65 -2.63 -16.52 13.59
N ASP A 66 -3.35 -16.35 14.70
CA ASP A 66 -4.35 -17.31 15.16
C ASP A 66 -5.61 -17.32 14.25
N GLU A 67 -6.56 -18.22 14.50
CA GLU A 67 -7.79 -18.34 13.68
C GLU A 67 -8.61 -17.05 13.63
N LEU A 68 -8.75 -16.36 14.78
CA LEU A 68 -9.52 -15.12 14.87
C LEU A 68 -8.78 -14.00 14.11
N GLN A 69 -7.47 -13.92 14.25
CA GLN A 69 -6.63 -12.97 13.53
C GLN A 69 -6.68 -13.21 12.02
N SER A 70 -6.55 -14.46 11.57
CA SER A 70 -6.66 -14.83 10.16
C SER A 70 -8.01 -14.42 9.58
N ARG A 71 -9.11 -14.63 10.32
CA ARG A 71 -10.44 -14.16 9.92
C ARG A 71 -10.51 -12.63 9.77
N LYS A 72 -9.98 -11.89 10.74
CA LYS A 72 -9.92 -10.41 10.68
C LYS A 72 -9.10 -9.95 9.47
N LEU A 73 -8.00 -10.64 9.15
CA LEU A 73 -7.13 -10.30 8.03
C LEU A 73 -7.83 -10.51 6.69
N VAL A 74 -8.47 -11.66 6.49
CA VAL A 74 -9.20 -11.98 5.27
C VAL A 74 -10.37 -11.00 5.07
N GLU A 75 -11.14 -10.72 6.12
CA GLU A 75 -12.24 -9.73 6.06
C GLU A 75 -11.72 -8.33 5.70
N SER A 76 -10.63 -7.91 6.35
CA SER A 76 -10.01 -6.61 6.08
C SER A 76 -9.48 -6.52 4.65
N LEU A 77 -8.86 -7.59 4.15
CA LEU A 77 -8.33 -7.66 2.78
C LEU A 77 -9.45 -7.65 1.74
N ALA A 78 -10.57 -8.33 2.01
CA ALA A 78 -11.74 -8.33 1.14
C ALA A 78 -12.37 -6.93 1.02
N ILE A 79 -12.54 -6.23 2.15
CA ILE A 79 -13.03 -4.85 2.16
C ILE A 79 -12.05 -3.92 1.43
N ALA A 80 -10.75 -4.08 1.69
CA ALA A 80 -9.70 -3.32 1.03
C ALA A 80 -9.71 -3.49 -0.49
N PHE A 81 -9.85 -4.74 -0.93
CA PHE A 81 -9.91 -5.09 -2.34
C PHE A 81 -11.13 -4.49 -3.00
N ALA A 82 -12.31 -4.62 -2.38
CA ALA A 82 -13.55 -4.05 -2.91
C ALA A 82 -13.47 -2.52 -2.98
N GLY A 83 -13.08 -1.85 -1.89
CA GLY A 83 -12.96 -0.39 -1.84
C GLY A 83 -11.89 0.15 -2.78
N GLY A 84 -10.71 -0.47 -2.80
CA GLY A 84 -9.61 -0.09 -3.68
C GLY A 84 -9.95 -0.26 -5.16
N SER A 85 -10.66 -1.33 -5.51
CA SER A 85 -11.10 -1.58 -6.90
C SER A 85 -12.16 -0.56 -7.34
N VAL A 86 -13.13 -0.25 -6.48
CA VAL A 86 -14.15 0.77 -6.79
C VAL A 86 -13.47 2.12 -7.05
N LEU A 87 -12.53 2.54 -6.20
CA LEU A 87 -11.84 3.82 -6.36
C LEU A 87 -10.95 3.85 -7.61
N THR A 88 -10.13 2.82 -7.83
CA THR A 88 -9.18 2.80 -8.95
C THR A 88 -9.90 2.64 -10.30
N PHE A 89 -10.93 1.80 -10.39
CA PHE A 89 -11.72 1.67 -11.62
C PHE A 89 -12.58 2.89 -11.89
N SER A 90 -13.18 3.51 -10.86
CA SER A 90 -13.91 4.77 -11.04
C SER A 90 -12.99 5.85 -11.58
N TRP A 91 -11.77 5.97 -11.06
CA TRP A 91 -10.79 6.92 -11.59
C TRP A 91 -10.40 6.58 -13.04
N GLY A 92 -10.09 5.31 -13.33
CA GLY A 92 -9.80 4.87 -14.69
C GLY A 92 -10.93 5.15 -15.68
N LEU A 93 -12.19 5.07 -15.25
CA LEU A 93 -13.34 5.48 -16.07
C LEU A 93 -13.38 6.99 -16.27
N LEU A 94 -13.08 7.79 -15.25
CA LEU A 94 -13.01 9.25 -15.38
C LEU A 94 -11.91 9.69 -16.37
N GLU A 95 -10.80 8.95 -16.45
CA GLU A 95 -9.76 9.20 -17.46
C GLU A 95 -10.31 9.07 -18.88
N THR A 96 -11.30 8.19 -19.12
CA THR A 96 -11.91 8.02 -20.46
C THR A 96 -12.75 9.23 -20.91
N VAL A 97 -13.19 10.07 -19.98
CA VAL A 97 -14.00 11.28 -20.25
C VAL A 97 -13.21 12.58 -20.06
N GLY A 98 -11.88 12.49 -19.90
CA GLY A 98 -10.97 13.65 -19.88
C GLY A 98 -10.38 14.03 -18.52
N ALA A 99 -10.52 13.18 -17.48
CA ALA A 99 -9.77 13.40 -16.24
C ALA A 99 -8.25 13.24 -16.43
N PRO A 100 -7.42 13.85 -15.57
CA PRO A 100 -5.96 13.72 -15.65
C PRO A 100 -5.51 12.26 -15.49
N SER A 101 -4.58 11.83 -16.35
CA SER A 101 -4.01 10.48 -16.25
C SER A 101 -3.11 10.36 -15.02
N LEU A 102 -3.45 9.42 -14.14
CA LEU A 102 -2.65 9.08 -12.98
C LEU A 102 -1.83 7.83 -13.28
N PRO A 103 -0.50 7.84 -13.03
CA PRO A 103 0.30 6.63 -13.15
C PRO A 103 -0.25 5.52 -12.26
N ILE A 104 -0.32 4.30 -12.80
CA ILE A 104 -0.88 3.12 -12.11
C ILE A 104 -0.22 2.82 -10.75
N ILE A 105 0.98 3.36 -10.53
CA ILE A 105 1.70 3.28 -9.25
C ILE A 105 0.88 3.87 -8.08
N TRP A 106 -0.05 4.80 -8.34
CA TRP A 106 -0.96 5.36 -7.34
C TRP A 106 -2.07 4.41 -6.90
N ALA A 107 -2.33 3.32 -7.63
CA ALA A 107 -3.26 2.29 -7.20
C ALA A 107 -2.81 1.63 -5.89
N MET A 108 -1.51 1.34 -5.74
CA MET A 108 -0.96 0.70 -4.54
C MET A 108 -1.24 1.50 -3.25
N PRO A 109 -0.94 2.81 -3.16
CA PRO A 109 -1.35 3.65 -2.03
C PRO A 109 -2.84 3.55 -1.71
N VAL A 110 -3.71 3.54 -2.72
CA VAL A 110 -5.17 3.47 -2.55
C VAL A 110 -5.57 2.14 -1.90
N TYR A 111 -5.13 1.01 -2.44
CA TYR A 111 -5.41 -0.31 -1.85
C TYR A 111 -4.90 -0.42 -0.42
N MET A 112 -3.70 0.11 -0.16
CA MET A 112 -3.10 0.07 1.16
C MET A 112 -3.83 0.95 2.18
N ALA A 113 -4.29 2.13 1.77
CA ALA A 113 -5.12 3.00 2.59
C ALA A 113 -6.45 2.32 2.92
N CYS A 114 -7.12 1.74 1.92
CA CYS A 114 -8.33 0.95 2.12
C CYS A 114 -8.09 -0.22 3.08
N TRP A 115 -6.96 -0.91 2.99
CA TRP A 115 -6.62 -2.01 3.90
C TRP A 115 -6.36 -1.56 5.33
N GLY A 116 -5.63 -0.47 5.53
CA GLY A 116 -5.42 0.11 6.85
C GLY A 116 -6.74 0.51 7.51
N LEU A 117 -7.62 1.20 6.78
CA LEU A 117 -8.95 1.58 7.26
C LEU A 117 -9.81 0.36 7.58
N ALA A 118 -9.88 -0.61 6.67
CA ALA A 118 -10.62 -1.86 6.89
C ALA A 118 -10.13 -2.61 8.13
N THR A 119 -8.81 -2.68 8.33
CA THR A 119 -8.21 -3.32 9.50
C THR A 119 -8.64 -2.64 10.80
N ILE A 120 -8.71 -1.29 10.83
CA ILE A 120 -9.19 -0.54 12.01
C ILE A 120 -10.67 -0.84 12.27
N VAL A 121 -11.50 -0.81 11.22
CA VAL A 121 -12.95 -1.05 11.33
C VAL A 121 -13.23 -2.48 11.83
N VAL A 122 -12.63 -3.48 11.20
CA VAL A 122 -12.77 -4.89 11.58
C VAL A 122 -12.22 -5.11 12.99
N SER A 123 -11.09 -4.51 13.36
CA SER A 123 -10.54 -4.64 14.71
C SER A 123 -11.43 -4.02 15.81
N ARG A 124 -12.28 -3.05 15.49
CA ARG A 124 -13.24 -2.46 16.45
C ARG A 124 -14.51 -3.28 16.61
N ARG A 125 -14.87 -4.09 15.60
CA ARG A 125 -16.07 -4.93 15.60
C ARG A 125 -15.93 -6.19 16.47
N TYR A 126 -14.70 -6.67 16.64
CA TYR A 126 -14.33 -7.91 17.32
C TYR A 126 -13.47 -7.65 18.57
#